data_AF-A0A3B9VRE2-F1
#
_entry.id   AF-A0A3B9VRE2-F1
#
_cell.length_a   1.000
_cell.length_b   1.000
_cell.length_c   1.000
_cell.angle_alpha   90.00
_cell.angle_beta   90.00
_cell.angle_gamma   90.00
#
_symmetry.space_group_name_H-M   'P 1'
#
loop_
_entity.id
_entity.type
_entity.pdbx_description
1 polymer ?
#
loop_
_entity_poly.entity_id
_entity_poly.type
_entity_poly.pdbx_seq_one_letter_code
_entity_poly.pdbx_strand_id
1 'polypeptide(L)'
;MQKRVATTNVDGGCAEAKHAGDFDGDGNVELLVPSCDRQSLVAMRRSEDGITEVWQLSLSSPLATNLVAVEIQDGVENRIGLGAVTTDGQLLIWQ
;
A
#
# COMPACT_ATOMS: atom_id res chain seq x y z
N MET A 1 20.45 -12.29 -7.34
CA MET A 1 19.03 -11.90 -7.21
C MET A 1 18.96 -10.54 -6.56
N GLN A 2 18.44 -9.55 -7.25
CA GLN A 2 18.41 -8.17 -6.75
C GLN A 2 17.04 -7.93 -6.12
N LYS A 3 16.97 -7.96 -4.79
CA LYS A 3 15.79 -7.53 -4.02
C LYS A 3 15.62 -6.03 -4.28
N ARG A 4 14.63 -5.66 -5.10
CA ARG A 4 14.32 -4.24 -5.36
C ARG A 4 13.46 -3.75 -4.21
N VAL A 5 14.08 -3.08 -3.26
CA VAL A 5 13.37 -2.35 -2.20
C VAL A 5 13.18 -0.92 -2.71
N ALA A 6 11.94 -0.54 -2.98
CA ALA A 6 11.59 0.86 -3.19
C ALA A 6 11.08 1.41 -1.86
N THR A 7 11.91 2.18 -1.16
CA THR A 7 11.51 2.93 0.03
C THR A 7 11.64 4.42 -0.30
N THR A 8 10.54 5.15 -0.27
CA THR A 8 10.58 6.62 -0.24
C THR A 8 10.00 7.10 1.09
N ASN A 9 10.81 7.86 1.84
CA ASN A 9 10.38 8.51 3.07
C ASN A 9 10.04 9.96 2.74
N VAL A 10 8.77 10.31 2.81
CA VAL A 10 8.29 11.69 2.64
C VAL A 10 7.17 11.95 3.66
N ASP A 11 7.16 13.15 4.23
CA ASP A 11 6.42 13.51 5.44
C ASP A 11 4.91 13.73 5.19
N GLY A 12 4.08 12.96 5.90
CA GLY A 12 2.86 13.49 6.54
C GLY A 12 1.58 13.76 5.73
N GLY A 13 1.60 13.96 4.41
CA GLY A 13 0.43 14.43 3.66
C GLY A 13 -0.62 13.37 3.24
N CYS A 14 -1.89 13.78 3.19
CA CYS A 14 -3.08 13.03 2.74
C CYS A 14 -3.05 12.40 1.34
N ALA A 15 -2.01 12.62 0.53
CA ALA A 15 -2.05 12.35 -0.90
C ALA A 15 -0.68 11.98 -1.49
N GLU A 16 0.29 11.64 -0.66
CA GLU A 16 1.60 11.22 -1.16
C GLU A 16 1.55 9.71 -1.43
N ALA A 17 1.43 9.38 -2.72
CA ALA A 17 1.55 8.04 -3.27
C ALA A 17 2.60 7.20 -2.54
N LYS A 18 2.19 6.14 -1.84
CA LYS A 18 3.13 5.36 -1.01
C LYS A 18 3.75 4.19 -1.78
N HIS A 19 2.96 3.42 -2.52
CA HIS A 19 3.45 2.30 -3.34
C HIS A 19 2.53 2.07 -4.53
N ALA A 20 3.10 1.61 -5.65
CA ALA A 20 2.35 1.13 -6.80
C ALA A 20 2.63 -0.35 -7.04
N GLY A 21 1.60 -1.13 -7.31
CA GLY A 21 1.69 -2.58 -7.54
C GLY A 21 0.31 -3.22 -7.71
N ASP A 22 0.30 -4.48 -8.11
CA ASP A 22 -0.91 -5.32 -8.17
C ASP A 22 -1.12 -5.93 -6.78
N PHE A 23 -2.00 -5.30 -6.00
CA PHE A 23 -2.22 -5.66 -4.59
C PHE A 23 -3.41 -6.60 -4.40
N ASP A 24 -4.31 -6.70 -5.39
CA ASP A 24 -5.47 -7.60 -5.35
C ASP A 24 -5.33 -8.81 -6.28
N GLY A 25 -4.26 -8.89 -7.08
CA GLY A 25 -3.91 -10.02 -7.93
C GLY A 25 -4.74 -10.09 -9.22
N ASP A 26 -5.40 -8.99 -9.61
CA ASP A 26 -6.23 -8.96 -10.81
C ASP A 26 -5.46 -8.62 -12.10
N GLY A 27 -4.15 -8.41 -11.99
CA GLY A 27 -3.23 -8.11 -13.08
C GLY A 27 -3.14 -6.63 -13.44
N ASN A 28 -3.91 -5.75 -12.77
CA ASN A 28 -3.79 -4.31 -12.91
C ASN A 28 -2.94 -3.74 -11.79
N VAL A 29 -2.36 -2.55 -12.03
CA VAL A 29 -1.55 -1.86 -11.02
C VAL A 29 -2.41 -0.82 -10.31
N GLU A 30 -2.42 -0.88 -8.99
CA GLU A 30 -3.03 0.13 -8.12
C GLU A 30 -1.97 1.05 -7.53
N LEU A 31 -2.42 2.24 -7.16
CA LEU A 31 -1.73 3.14 -6.25
C LEU A 31 -2.34 2.99 -4.85
N LEU A 32 -1.52 2.55 -3.88
CA LEU A 32 -1.93 2.40 -2.50
C LEU A 32 -1.55 3.64 -1.68
N VAL A 33 -2.55 4.27 -1.06
CA VAL A 33 -2.39 5.48 -0.24
C VAL A 33 -3.13 5.34 1.09
N PRO A 34 -2.58 5.84 2.21
CA PRO A 34 -3.37 6.05 3.41
C PRO A 34 -4.37 7.19 3.23
N SER A 35 -5.52 7.10 3.89
CA SER A 35 -6.44 8.22 4.06
C SER A 35 -5.80 9.37 4.83
N CYS A 36 -6.40 10.57 4.71
CA CYS A 36 -5.98 11.77 5.45
C CYS A 36 -5.83 11.55 6.96
N ASP A 37 -6.84 10.93 7.57
CA ASP A 37 -6.88 10.61 8.99
C ASP A 37 -6.04 9.37 9.35
N ARG A 38 -5.44 8.73 8.33
CA ARG A 38 -4.62 7.52 8.42
C ARG A 38 -5.34 6.31 8.99
N GLN A 39 -6.68 6.31 8.96
CA GLN A 39 -7.54 5.23 9.45
C GLN A 39 -7.87 4.19 8.37
N SER A 40 -7.49 4.43 7.12
CA SER A 40 -7.65 3.43 6.06
C SER A 40 -6.50 3.46 5.06
N LEU A 41 -6.36 2.34 4.35
CA LEU A 41 -5.59 2.23 3.12
C LEU A 41 -6.57 2.18 1.95
N VAL A 42 -6.33 3.00 0.93
CA VAL A 42 -7.17 3.13 -0.25
C VAL A 42 -6.35 2.76 -1.47
N ALA A 43 -6.84 1.82 -2.26
CA ALA A 43 -6.28 1.50 -3.55
C ALA A 43 -7.02 2.24 -4.65
N MET A 44 -6.25 2.93 -5.47
CA MET A 44 -6.76 3.71 -6.57
C MET A 44 -6.19 3.19 -7.88
N ARG A 45 -7.02 3.11 -8.92
CA ARG A 45 -6.62 2.69 -10.25
C ARG A 45 -6.94 3.79 -11.26
N ARG A 46 -6.10 3.94 -12.29
CA ARG A 46 -6.42 4.78 -13.45
C ARG A 46 -7.40 4.02 -14.34
N SER A 47 -8.59 4.57 -14.54
CA SER A 47 -9.56 4.14 -15.55
C SER A 47 -9.48 5.07 -16.77
N GLU A 48 -10.37 4.93 -17.76
CA GLU A 48 -10.48 5.92 -18.85
C GLU A 48 -10.98 7.28 -18.31
N ASP A 49 -11.97 7.25 -17.41
CA ASP A 49 -12.67 8.43 -16.87
C ASP A 49 -11.90 9.20 -15.79
N GLY A 50 -10.86 8.61 -15.21
CA GLY A 50 -10.05 9.30 -14.20
C GLY A 50 -9.30 8.34 -13.31
N ILE A 51 -9.09 8.75 -12.06
CA ILE A 51 -8.62 7.89 -10.98
C ILE A 51 -9.85 7.46 -10.19
N THR A 52 -10.00 6.16 -9.95
CA THR A 52 -11.11 5.59 -9.19
C THR A 52 -10.58 4.77 -8.03
N GLU A 53 -11.26 4.83 -6.89
CA GLU A 53 -11.05 3.85 -5.81
C GLU A 53 -11.55 2.48 -6.27
N VAL A 54 -10.74 1.44 -6.07
CA VAL A 54 -11.08 0.05 -6.41
C VAL A 54 -11.35 -0.78 -5.16
N TRP A 55 -10.67 -0.47 -4.05
CA TRP A 55 -10.96 -1.05 -2.74
C TRP A 55 -10.38 -0.19 -1.61
N GLN A 56 -10.88 -0.44 -0.40
CA GLN A 56 -10.43 0.20 0.83
C GLN A 56 -10.30 -0.82 1.97
N LEU A 57 -9.25 -0.68 2.77
CA LEU A 57 -9.01 -1.43 3.99
C LEU A 57 -9.06 -0.47 5.19
N SER A 58 -10.04 -0.66 6.08
CA SER A 58 -10.12 0.07 7.34
C SER A 58 -9.14 -0.48 8.37
N LEU A 59 -8.52 0.41 9.14
CA LEU A 59 -7.60 0.08 10.23
C LEU A 59 -8.30 0.26 11.58
N SER A 60 -7.88 -0.51 12.58
CA SER A 60 -8.38 -0.37 13.95
C SER A 60 -7.81 0.84 14.70
N SER A 61 -6.75 1.44 14.16
CA SER A 61 -5.97 2.52 14.76
C SER A 61 -5.16 3.20 13.64
N PRO A 62 -4.92 4.52 13.74
CA PRO A 62 -4.23 5.23 12.67
C PRO A 62 -2.78 4.75 12.50
N LEU A 63 -2.24 4.88 11.29
CA LEU A 63 -0.84 4.57 11.02
C LEU A 63 0.11 5.52 11.76
N ALA A 64 1.00 4.96 12.58
CA ALA A 64 2.11 5.67 13.20
C ALA A 64 3.30 5.86 12.25
N THR A 65 3.48 4.93 11.31
CA THR A 65 4.62 4.91 10.38
C THR A 65 4.19 5.11 8.93
N ASN A 66 5.17 5.15 8.03
CA ASN A 66 4.93 4.88 6.61
C ASN A 66 4.66 3.40 6.36
N LEU A 67 4.11 3.11 5.17
CA LEU A 67 4.00 1.76 4.63
C LEU A 67 5.37 1.29 4.15
N VAL A 68 5.60 -0.01 4.18
CA VAL A 68 6.72 -0.65 3.48
C VAL A 68 6.13 -1.74 2.58
N ALA A 69 6.48 -1.72 1.29
CA ALA A 69 6.18 -2.81 0.37
C ALA A 69 7.45 -3.56 -0.03
N VAL A 70 7.34 -4.87 -0.15
CA VAL A 70 8.39 -5.73 -0.70
C VAL A 70 7.79 -6.67 -1.73
N GLU A 71 8.47 -6.81 -2.86
CA GLU A 71 8.14 -7.85 -3.84
C GLU A 71 8.67 -9.19 -3.32
N ILE A 72 7.77 -10.17 -3.23
CA ILE A 72 8.03 -11.53 -2.80
C ILE A 72 7.90 -12.41 -4.04
N GLN A 73 9.01 -13.03 -4.46
CA GLN A 73 8.97 -14.03 -5.51
C GLN A 73 8.23 -15.28 -4.99
N ASP A 74 7.12 -15.65 -5.63
CA ASP A 74 6.43 -16.91 -5.35
C ASP A 74 6.06 -17.64 -6.65
N GLY A 75 6.97 -18.51 -7.10
CA GLY A 75 6.77 -19.28 -8.32
C GLY A 75 6.81 -18.40 -9.57
N VAL A 76 5.74 -18.44 -10.38
CA VAL A 76 5.65 -17.70 -11.65
C VAL A 76 5.10 -16.28 -11.44
N GLU A 77 4.41 -16.05 -10.32
CA GLU A 77 3.77 -14.78 -9.99
C GLU A 77 4.56 -14.09 -8.87
N ASN A 78 4.67 -12.77 -8.95
CA ASN A 78 5.23 -11.99 -7.85
C ASN A 78 4.08 -11.52 -6.97
N ARG A 79 4.21 -11.69 -5.66
CA ARG A 79 3.30 -11.11 -4.67
C ARG A 79 3.91 -9.89 -4.03
N ILE A 80 3.07 -9.05 -3.44
CA ILE A 80 3.52 -7.88 -2.68
C ILE A 80 3.22 -8.09 -1.20
N GLY A 81 4.28 -8.12 -0.39
CA GLY A 81 4.16 -8.04 1.06
C GLY A 81 4.09 -6.58 1.51
N LEU A 82 3.14 -6.25 2.37
CA LEU A 82 2.97 -4.93 2.96
C LEU A 82 3.17 -4.98 4.48
N GLY A 83 3.83 -3.97 5.04
CA GLY A 83 4.04 -3.84 6.48
C GLY A 83 3.85 -2.40 6.97
N ALA A 84 3.24 -2.24 8.15
CA ALA A 84 3.04 -0.94 8.80
C ALA A 84 2.88 -1.05 10.32
N VAL A 85 3.13 0.04 11.05
CA VAL A 85 2.83 0.12 12.49
C VAL A 85 1.76 1.17 12.77
N THR A 86 0.87 0.86 13.69
CA THR A 86 -0.25 1.71 14.16
C THR A 86 0.09 2.46 15.45
N THR A 87 -0.66 3.52 15.76
CA THR A 87 -0.39 4.39 16.93
C THR A 87 -0.57 3.73 18.29
N ASP A 88 -1.34 2.65 18.35
CA ASP A 88 -1.50 1.77 19.52
C ASP A 88 -0.44 0.65 19.56
N GLY A 89 0.56 0.70 18.66
CA GLY A 89 1.74 -0.16 18.71
C GLY A 89 1.59 -1.51 18.01
N GLN A 90 0.53 -1.74 17.22
CA GLN A 90 0.37 -2.99 16.47
C GLN A 90 1.15 -2.97 15.15
N LEU A 91 1.90 -4.04 14.88
CA LEU A 91 2.51 -4.33 13.58
C LEU A 91 1.50 -5.07 12.71
N LEU A 92 1.18 -4.49 11.55
CA LEU A 92 0.29 -5.07 10.55
C LEU A 92 1.11 -5.59 9.37
N ILE A 93 0.80 -6.79 8.88
CA ILE A 93 1.44 -7.43 7.72
C ILE A 93 0.37 -8.05 6.81
N TRP A 94 0.45 -7.78 5.51
CA TRP A 94 -0.39 -8.37 4.46
C TRP A 94 0.47 -8.99 3.34
N GLN A 95 -0.03 -10.03 2.66
CA GLN A 95 0.64 -10.74 1.57
C GLN A 95 -0.37 -11.36 0.60
#